data_AF-A0A970XKU4-F1
#
_entry.id   AF-A0A970XKU4-F1
#
_cell.length_a   1.000
_cell.length_b   1.000
_cell.length_c   1.000
_cell.angle_alpha   90.00
_cell.angle_beta   90.00
_cell.angle_gamma   90.00
#
_symmetry.space_group_name_H-M   'P 1'
#
loop_
_entity.id
_entity.type
_entity.pdbx_description
1 polymer ?
#
loop_
_entity_poly.entity_id
_entity_poly.type
_entity_poly.pdbx_seq_one_letter_code
_entity_poly.pdbx_strand_id
1 'polypeptide(L)'
;MKKITMVVFLLLIFSATIFLASCGQADEKAMEPIDELLAEIPEEEILVYVGTHDISEEAELVKSEALKIGAEYSVTIKDKDGNNIPMNDETFTVAEGQTYTVTLYIKLNKVERTKTVTLRAADNFTVTFDVNGGTETGTIPYIQEVVEEEDIALPTPPTRTNYIFDGWDPEPILHDITSDATYTATWIQTYALTFNPNGGSAVSSIRVYPSYTAPIPISEREGYYFDKWYRDSNLTLPFSVSSITADTALYAKWIMHLGTPTYNGVEIPEQGEPNVYIFEYPASTGPLVQELLQAGSPPNHEFTYMVGALPDMSSGYGEVGITVMDGDQNIGAILVILQAVTE
;
A
#
# COMPACT_ATOMS: atom_id res chain seq x y z
N MET A 1 23.68 -3.91 -19.71
CA MET A 1 23.75 -5.14 -20.53
C MET A 1 23.91 -6.32 -19.59
N LYS A 2 22.79 -6.94 -19.19
CA LYS A 2 22.81 -8.12 -18.33
C LYS A 2 23.25 -9.31 -19.19
N LYS A 3 24.36 -9.92 -18.83
CA LYS A 3 24.78 -11.22 -19.34
C LYS A 3 23.93 -12.27 -18.64
N ILE A 4 23.12 -13.01 -19.38
CA ILE A 4 22.42 -14.19 -18.89
C ILE A 4 22.81 -15.32 -19.84
N THR A 5 23.38 -16.37 -19.27
CA THR A 5 23.86 -17.56 -19.95
C THR A 5 22.73 -18.58 -19.98
N MET A 6 22.25 -18.96 -21.15
CA MET A 6 21.50 -20.21 -21.33
C MET A 6 21.55 -20.71 -22.78
N VAL A 7 22.38 -21.74 -22.99
CA VAL A 7 22.06 -23.04 -23.59
C VAL A 7 20.85 -23.07 -24.55
N VAL A 8 21.11 -23.10 -25.85
CA VAL A 8 20.18 -23.67 -26.84
C VAL A 8 20.37 -25.18 -26.79
N PHE A 9 19.43 -25.89 -26.14
CA PHE A 9 19.42 -27.34 -25.97
C PHE A 9 19.73 -28.09 -27.28
N LEU A 10 21.00 -28.45 -27.46
CA LEU A 10 21.42 -29.58 -28.28
C LEU A 10 21.88 -30.66 -27.29
N LEU A 11 20.90 -31.19 -26.55
CA LEU A 11 21.07 -32.31 -25.62
C LEU A 11 21.74 -33.45 -26.38
N LEU A 12 22.98 -33.84 -26.02
CA LEU A 12 23.66 -34.98 -26.64
C LEU A 12 24.62 -35.66 -25.64
N ILE A 13 24.25 -36.83 -25.12
CA ILE A 13 25.09 -37.60 -24.20
C ILE A 13 25.43 -38.99 -24.78
N PHE A 14 26.71 -39.36 -24.63
CA PHE A 14 27.39 -40.67 -24.80
C PHE A 14 27.83 -41.17 -26.20
N SER A 15 29.14 -41.00 -26.42
CA SER A 15 30.14 -41.90 -27.03
C SER A 15 29.68 -43.15 -27.79
N ALA A 16 29.95 -43.17 -29.10
CA ALA A 16 30.26 -44.40 -29.83
C ALA A 16 31.50 -44.22 -30.73
N THR A 17 32.48 -45.12 -30.57
CA THR A 17 33.71 -45.19 -31.40
C THR A 17 33.51 -46.22 -32.49
N ILE A 18 33.55 -45.86 -33.78
CA ILE A 18 33.61 -46.84 -34.89
C ILE A 18 34.56 -46.38 -36.01
N PHE A 19 35.39 -47.33 -36.47
CA PHE A 19 36.44 -47.20 -37.48
C PHE A 19 35.93 -47.52 -38.91
N LEU A 20 36.34 -46.66 -39.86
CA LEU A 20 36.50 -46.73 -41.34
C LEU A 20 35.99 -47.95 -42.17
N ALA A 21 35.33 -47.65 -43.31
CA ALA A 21 35.73 -48.06 -44.68
C ALA A 21 34.76 -47.50 -45.75
N SER A 22 35.22 -46.77 -46.76
CA SER A 22 34.35 -46.07 -47.73
C SER A 22 33.67 -47.00 -48.75
N CYS A 23 32.34 -47.06 -48.68
CA CYS A 23 31.38 -47.42 -49.72
C CYS A 23 30.05 -46.77 -49.29
N GLY A 24 29.12 -46.40 -50.18
CA GLY A 24 27.93 -45.60 -49.78
C GLY A 24 27.08 -46.20 -48.65
N GLN A 25 27.15 -47.52 -48.44
CA GLN A 25 26.51 -48.23 -47.33
C GLN A 25 27.23 -48.05 -45.98
N ALA A 26 28.54 -47.79 -46.03
CA ALA A 26 29.35 -47.43 -44.87
C ALA A 26 29.23 -45.94 -44.51
N ASP A 27 28.96 -45.06 -45.48
CA ASP A 27 28.67 -43.65 -45.21
C ASP A 27 27.33 -43.49 -44.46
N GLU A 28 26.29 -44.25 -44.84
CA GLU A 28 25.03 -44.34 -44.09
C GLU A 28 25.26 -44.84 -42.66
N LYS A 29 26.05 -45.92 -42.49
CA LYS A 29 26.36 -46.45 -41.16
C LYS A 29 27.20 -45.50 -40.31
N ALA A 30 28.07 -44.70 -40.93
CA ALA A 30 28.86 -43.68 -40.24
C ALA A 30 28.01 -42.49 -39.77
N MET A 31 26.83 -42.26 -40.37
CA MET A 31 25.88 -41.23 -39.94
C MET A 31 24.94 -41.68 -38.82
N GLU A 32 24.86 -42.98 -38.48
CA GLU A 32 23.98 -43.48 -37.40
C GLU A 32 24.13 -42.74 -36.06
N PRO A 33 25.36 -42.44 -35.56
CA PRO A 33 25.51 -41.64 -34.35
C PRO A 33 24.87 -40.25 -34.52
N ILE A 34 25.12 -39.58 -35.64
CA ILE A 34 24.55 -38.26 -35.94
C ILE A 34 23.01 -38.33 -36.03
N ASP A 35 22.44 -39.39 -36.58
CA ASP A 35 20.98 -39.56 -36.65
C ASP A 35 20.33 -39.68 -35.27
N GLU A 36 20.99 -40.38 -34.34
CA GLU A 36 20.58 -40.42 -32.93
C GLU A 36 20.64 -39.03 -32.31
N LEU A 37 21.72 -38.28 -32.58
CA LEU A 37 21.87 -36.90 -32.09
C LEU A 37 20.77 -35.96 -32.64
N LEU A 38 20.44 -36.06 -33.93
CA LEU A 38 19.40 -35.22 -34.54
C LEU A 38 17.99 -35.56 -34.06
N ALA A 39 17.77 -36.79 -33.58
CA ALA A 39 16.49 -37.23 -33.02
C ALA A 39 16.23 -36.65 -31.62
N GLU A 40 17.28 -36.32 -30.85
CA GLU A 40 17.16 -35.70 -29.52
C GLU A 40 16.79 -34.21 -29.59
N ILE A 41 17.04 -33.56 -30.73
CA ILE A 41 16.68 -32.16 -30.95
C ILE A 41 15.15 -32.03 -31.01
N PRO A 42 14.52 -31.18 -30.17
CA PRO A 42 13.06 -31.04 -30.12
C PRO A 42 12.48 -30.59 -31.46
N GLU A 43 11.26 -31.05 -31.75
CA GLU A 43 10.49 -30.61 -32.93
C GLU A 43 9.61 -29.38 -32.62
N GLU A 44 9.51 -29.00 -31.35
CA GLU A 44 8.72 -27.87 -30.88
C GLU A 44 9.47 -26.54 -31.02
N GLU A 45 8.72 -25.44 -30.98
CA GLU A 45 9.29 -24.09 -30.99
C GLU A 45 10.06 -23.82 -29.68
N ILE A 46 11.29 -23.32 -29.82
CA ILE A 46 12.14 -22.98 -28.67
C ILE A 46 12.07 -21.48 -28.44
N LEU A 47 11.65 -21.09 -27.23
CA LEU A 47 11.68 -19.70 -26.80
C LEU A 47 13.12 -19.29 -26.45
N VAL A 48 13.59 -18.18 -27.03
CA VAL A 48 14.91 -17.60 -26.79
C VAL A 48 14.77 -16.15 -26.35
N TYR A 49 15.62 -15.69 -25.43
CA TYR A 49 15.58 -14.32 -24.93
C TYR A 49 16.21 -13.35 -25.95
N VAL A 50 16.17 -12.04 -25.72
CA VAL A 50 16.69 -11.05 -26.70
C VAL A 50 18.17 -10.76 -26.46
N GLY A 51 19.01 -10.83 -27.50
CA GLY A 51 20.44 -10.54 -27.41
C GLY A 51 21.32 -11.28 -28.42
N THR A 52 22.65 -11.20 -28.25
CA THR A 52 23.61 -12.04 -28.97
C THR A 52 23.59 -13.44 -28.38
N HIS A 53 23.16 -14.40 -29.19
CA HIS A 53 23.09 -15.81 -28.78
C HIS A 53 24.33 -16.55 -29.27
N ASP A 54 25.02 -17.17 -28.33
CA ASP A 54 26.15 -18.06 -28.59
C ASP A 54 25.63 -19.50 -28.64
N ILE A 55 25.86 -20.18 -29.75
CA ILE A 55 25.41 -21.55 -30.01
C ILE A 55 26.50 -22.59 -29.70
N SER A 56 27.65 -22.17 -29.16
CA SER A 56 28.89 -22.97 -29.18
C SER A 56 28.96 -24.14 -28.22
N GLU A 57 28.49 -24.03 -26.96
CA GLU A 57 28.77 -25.07 -25.94
C GLU A 57 28.05 -26.41 -26.19
N GLU A 58 26.96 -26.44 -26.98
CA GLU A 58 26.18 -27.68 -27.24
C GLU A 58 26.14 -28.08 -28.73
N ALA A 59 26.23 -27.13 -29.66
CA ALA A 59 26.48 -27.45 -31.07
C ALA A 59 27.88 -28.07 -31.29
N GLU A 60 28.79 -27.91 -30.32
CA GLU A 60 30.11 -28.54 -30.32
C GLU A 60 30.04 -30.07 -30.44
N LEU A 61 28.98 -30.73 -29.97
CA LEU A 61 28.90 -32.20 -29.99
C LEU A 61 28.61 -32.74 -31.38
N VAL A 62 27.59 -32.23 -32.09
CA VAL A 62 27.34 -32.59 -33.49
C VAL A 62 28.51 -32.18 -34.37
N LYS A 63 29.05 -30.98 -34.14
CA LYS A 63 30.28 -30.51 -34.80
C LYS A 63 31.42 -31.51 -34.56
N SER A 64 31.64 -31.96 -33.33
CA SER A 64 32.70 -32.91 -33.00
C SER A 64 32.50 -34.28 -33.66
N GLU A 65 31.28 -34.83 -33.69
CA GLU A 65 30.98 -36.11 -34.34
C GLU A 65 31.08 -36.01 -35.86
N ALA A 66 30.56 -34.94 -36.45
CA ALA A 66 30.74 -34.64 -37.86
C ALA A 66 32.23 -34.56 -38.22
N LEU A 67 33.05 -33.85 -37.42
CA LEU A 67 34.49 -33.77 -37.63
C LEU A 67 35.19 -35.14 -37.49
N LYS A 68 34.78 -36.01 -36.55
CA LYS A 68 35.37 -37.34 -36.35
C LYS A 68 35.24 -38.23 -37.58
N ILE A 69 34.11 -38.15 -38.28
CA ILE A 69 33.84 -38.93 -39.50
C ILE A 69 34.24 -38.19 -40.78
N GLY A 70 34.74 -36.95 -40.67
CA GLY A 70 35.12 -36.11 -41.80
C GLY A 70 33.94 -35.55 -42.59
N ALA A 71 32.77 -35.42 -41.96
CA ALA A 71 31.60 -34.78 -42.55
C ALA A 71 31.74 -33.25 -42.51
N GLU A 72 31.27 -32.60 -43.57
CA GLU A 72 31.08 -31.16 -43.62
C GLU A 72 29.77 -30.80 -42.90
N TYR A 73 29.72 -29.63 -42.27
CA TYR A 73 28.50 -29.13 -41.66
C TYR A 73 28.35 -27.62 -41.89
N SER A 74 27.10 -27.15 -41.89
CA SER A 74 26.78 -25.72 -41.94
C SER A 74 25.46 -25.44 -41.24
N VAL A 75 25.32 -24.25 -40.70
CA VAL A 75 24.07 -23.76 -40.10
C VAL A 75 23.57 -22.60 -40.94
N THR A 76 22.28 -22.59 -41.23
CA THR A 76 21.60 -21.44 -41.85
C THR A 76 20.47 -20.98 -40.97
N ILE A 77 20.29 -19.68 -40.86
CA ILE A 77 19.21 -19.08 -40.11
C ILE A 77 18.37 -18.26 -41.07
N LYS A 78 17.06 -18.41 -41.00
CA LYS A 78 16.11 -17.63 -41.77
C LYS A 78 15.13 -16.90 -40.86
N ASP A 79 14.75 -15.70 -41.24
CA ASP A 79 13.61 -15.02 -40.63
C ASP A 79 12.28 -15.68 -41.03
N LYS A 80 11.17 -15.23 -40.45
CA LYS A 80 9.81 -15.68 -40.77
C LYS A 80 9.42 -15.52 -42.26
N ASP A 81 10.10 -14.63 -42.98
CA ASP A 81 9.85 -14.32 -44.39
C ASP A 81 10.76 -15.18 -45.30
N GLY A 82 11.63 -16.00 -44.72
CA GLY A 82 12.53 -16.93 -45.42
C GLY A 82 13.87 -16.32 -45.85
N ASN A 83 14.18 -15.08 -45.43
CA ASN A 83 15.45 -14.43 -45.76
C ASN A 83 16.56 -14.94 -44.84
N ASN A 84 17.75 -15.15 -45.41
CA ASN A 84 18.90 -15.58 -44.62
C ASN A 84 19.36 -14.47 -43.67
N ILE A 85 19.51 -14.81 -42.39
CA ILE A 85 20.15 -13.97 -41.38
C ILE A 85 21.66 -14.23 -41.38
N PRO A 86 22.51 -13.20 -41.52
CA PRO A 86 23.95 -13.39 -41.48
C PRO A 86 24.40 -13.85 -40.09
N MET A 87 25.32 -14.80 -40.06
CA MET A 87 25.98 -15.26 -38.84
C MET A 87 27.39 -14.63 -38.78
N ASN A 88 27.77 -14.12 -37.60
CA ASN A 88 29.10 -13.58 -37.32
C ASN A 88 29.71 -14.38 -36.17
N ASP A 89 30.82 -15.07 -36.43
CA ASP A 89 31.51 -15.90 -35.42
C ASP A 89 30.54 -16.84 -34.66
N GLU A 90 29.74 -17.60 -35.42
CA GLU A 90 28.71 -18.54 -34.89
C GLU A 90 27.56 -17.86 -34.12
N THR A 91 27.52 -16.53 -34.03
CA THR A 91 26.41 -15.78 -33.42
C THR A 91 25.47 -15.15 -34.45
N PHE A 92 24.23 -14.87 -34.04
CA PHE A 92 23.24 -14.12 -34.83
C PHE A 92 22.43 -13.21 -33.91
N THR A 93 21.75 -12.23 -34.51
CA THR A 93 20.89 -11.28 -33.80
C THR A 93 19.43 -11.59 -34.11
N VAL A 94 18.62 -11.63 -33.06
CA VAL A 94 17.16 -11.76 -33.13
C VAL A 94 16.49 -10.45 -32.75
N ALA A 95 15.30 -10.23 -33.29
CA ALA A 95 14.40 -9.14 -32.93
C ALA A 95 13.24 -9.71 -32.10
N GLU A 96 12.79 -8.94 -31.11
CA GLU A 96 11.68 -9.27 -30.20
C GLU A 96 10.42 -9.74 -30.94
N GLY A 97 9.78 -10.77 -30.39
CA GLY A 97 8.53 -11.35 -30.90
C GLY A 97 8.66 -12.03 -32.27
N GLN A 98 9.85 -12.11 -32.86
CA GLN A 98 10.06 -12.73 -34.17
C GLN A 98 10.42 -14.20 -34.06
N THR A 99 9.94 -14.96 -35.04
CA THR A 99 10.29 -16.37 -35.23
C THR A 99 11.40 -16.51 -36.26
N TYR A 100 12.28 -17.47 -36.03
CA TYR A 100 13.41 -17.82 -36.89
C TYR A 100 13.43 -19.32 -37.15
N THR A 101 13.88 -19.70 -38.33
CA THR A 101 14.12 -21.10 -38.68
C THR A 101 15.61 -21.33 -38.74
N VAL A 102 16.11 -22.22 -37.87
CA VAL A 102 17.51 -22.65 -37.88
C VAL A 102 17.57 -24.02 -38.53
N THR A 103 18.37 -24.16 -39.57
CA THR A 103 18.60 -25.43 -40.25
C THR A 103 20.06 -25.81 -40.15
N LEU A 104 20.32 -26.96 -39.54
CA LEU A 104 21.61 -27.63 -39.52
C LEU A 104 21.68 -28.57 -40.72
N TYR A 105 22.74 -28.44 -41.51
CA TYR A 105 23.06 -29.29 -42.64
C TYR A 105 24.36 -30.04 -42.35
N ILE A 106 24.37 -31.36 -42.55
CA ILE A 106 25.55 -32.22 -42.39
C ILE A 106 25.68 -33.07 -43.64
N LYS A 107 26.89 -33.19 -44.16
CA LYS A 107 27.17 -33.91 -45.40
C LYS A 107 28.42 -34.76 -45.26
N LEU A 108 28.25 -36.06 -45.49
CA LEU A 108 29.35 -37.01 -45.64
C LEU A 108 29.29 -37.59 -47.06
N ASN A 109 30.22 -37.20 -47.93
CA ASN A 109 30.25 -37.60 -49.34
C ASN A 109 28.92 -37.28 -50.07
N LYS A 110 28.08 -38.29 -50.32
CA LYS A 110 26.76 -38.19 -50.97
C LYS A 110 25.58 -38.31 -49.99
N VAL A 111 25.87 -38.58 -48.72
CA VAL A 111 24.87 -38.73 -47.66
C VAL A 111 24.69 -37.37 -47.00
N GLU A 112 23.46 -36.86 -46.98
CA GLU A 112 23.10 -35.57 -46.41
C GLU A 112 22.08 -35.78 -45.28
N ARG A 113 22.24 -35.01 -44.21
CA ARG A 113 21.33 -34.94 -43.07
C ARG A 113 20.98 -33.50 -42.78
N THR A 114 19.72 -33.26 -42.42
CA THR A 114 19.24 -31.93 -42.06
C THR A 114 18.33 -32.01 -40.86
N LYS A 115 18.49 -31.09 -39.91
CA LYS A 115 17.51 -30.85 -38.85
C LYS A 115 17.13 -29.38 -38.87
N THR A 116 15.84 -29.13 -38.74
CA THR A 116 15.29 -27.78 -38.68
C THR A 116 14.62 -27.59 -37.33
N VAL A 117 14.83 -26.43 -36.72
CA VAL A 117 14.22 -26.00 -35.47
C VAL A 117 13.65 -24.60 -35.67
N THR A 118 12.51 -24.34 -35.04
CA THR A 118 11.94 -23.00 -34.96
C THR A 118 12.33 -22.37 -33.63
N LEU A 119 12.88 -21.16 -33.69
CA LEU A 119 13.15 -20.33 -32.52
C LEU A 119 12.15 -19.18 -32.49
N ARG A 120 11.64 -18.81 -31.32
CA ARG A 120 10.90 -17.57 -31.11
C ARG A 120 11.67 -16.68 -30.15
N ALA A 121 11.97 -15.46 -30.55
CA ALA A 121 12.50 -14.46 -29.65
C ALA A 121 11.38 -13.95 -28.73
N ALA A 122 11.61 -14.04 -27.42
CA ALA A 122 10.69 -13.57 -26.40
C ALA A 122 10.44 -12.06 -26.55
N ASP A 123 9.20 -11.65 -26.28
CA ASP A 123 8.83 -10.24 -26.21
C ASP A 123 9.36 -9.63 -24.90
N ASN A 124 9.70 -8.33 -24.94
CA ASN A 124 9.94 -7.54 -23.75
C ASN A 124 8.80 -6.52 -23.61
N PHE A 125 8.38 -6.29 -22.37
CA PHE A 125 7.33 -5.33 -22.04
C PHE A 125 7.83 -4.31 -21.03
N THR A 126 7.30 -3.09 -21.19
CA THR A 126 7.54 -1.99 -20.27
C THR A 126 6.32 -1.83 -19.34
N VAL A 127 6.56 -2.02 -18.04
CA VAL A 127 5.57 -1.73 -16.99
C VAL A 127 5.91 -0.43 -16.30
N THR A 128 4.98 0.53 -16.34
CA THR A 128 5.14 1.87 -15.77
C THR A 128 4.20 2.09 -14.60
N PHE A 129 4.73 2.55 -13.48
CA PHE A 129 4.00 3.01 -12.30
C PHE A 129 4.06 4.54 -12.24
N ASP A 130 3.10 5.22 -12.88
CA ASP A 130 3.03 6.68 -12.92
C ASP A 130 2.62 7.23 -11.55
N VAL A 131 3.54 7.91 -10.87
CA VAL A 131 3.31 8.49 -9.54
C VAL A 131 2.30 9.64 -9.52
N ASN A 132 1.80 10.10 -10.68
CA ASN A 132 0.70 11.06 -10.83
C ASN A 132 0.87 12.32 -9.96
N GLY A 133 2.02 12.98 -10.11
CA GLY A 133 2.39 14.17 -9.35
C GLY A 133 2.86 13.89 -7.91
N GLY A 134 3.09 12.63 -7.55
CA GLY A 134 3.84 12.23 -6.37
C GLY A 134 5.35 12.22 -6.60
N THR A 135 6.06 11.69 -5.61
CA THR A 135 7.51 11.50 -5.58
C THR A 135 7.80 10.03 -5.35
N GLU A 136 8.62 9.47 -6.24
CA GLU A 136 9.13 8.09 -6.18
C GLU A 136 9.88 7.83 -4.87
N THR A 137 9.71 6.64 -4.29
CA THR A 137 10.42 6.22 -3.08
C THR A 137 10.88 4.76 -3.17
N GLY A 138 11.80 4.36 -2.30
CA GLY A 138 12.32 3.01 -2.26
C GLY A 138 13.36 2.73 -3.35
N THR A 139 13.62 1.45 -3.61
CA THR A 139 14.71 1.00 -4.49
C THR A 139 14.23 0.23 -5.72
N ILE A 140 12.99 -0.29 -5.70
CA ILE A 140 12.39 -0.94 -6.86
C ILE A 140 12.00 0.16 -7.86
N PRO A 141 12.42 0.09 -9.14
CA PRO A 141 12.10 1.09 -10.14
C PRO A 141 10.60 1.20 -10.43
N TYR A 142 10.13 2.42 -10.74
CA TYR A 142 8.76 2.66 -11.20
C TYR A 142 8.58 2.40 -12.69
N ILE A 143 9.67 2.25 -13.46
CA ILE A 143 9.64 1.75 -14.83
C ILE A 143 10.46 0.45 -14.84
N GLN A 144 9.82 -0.64 -15.20
CA GLN A 144 10.40 -1.98 -15.20
C GLN A 144 10.29 -2.56 -16.61
N GLU A 145 11.43 -2.97 -17.16
CA GLU A 145 11.48 -3.79 -18.38
C GLU A 145 11.49 -5.26 -17.97
N VAL A 146 10.57 -6.05 -18.50
CA VAL A 146 10.35 -7.44 -18.13
C VAL A 146 10.15 -8.28 -19.39
N VAL A 147 10.70 -9.49 -19.39
CA VAL A 147 10.47 -10.45 -20.48
C VAL A 147 9.04 -10.98 -20.35
N GLU A 148 8.42 -11.35 -21.48
CA GLU A 148 7.12 -12.01 -21.44
C GLU A 148 7.06 -13.18 -20.45
N GLU A 149 5.91 -13.35 -19.82
CA GLU A 149 5.60 -14.42 -18.85
C GLU A 149 6.42 -14.38 -17.55
N GLU A 150 7.27 -13.36 -17.35
CA GLU A 150 7.99 -13.15 -16.09
C GLU A 150 7.20 -12.29 -15.10
N ASP A 151 7.58 -12.41 -13.83
CA ASP A 151 6.99 -11.68 -12.70
C ASP A 151 7.74 -10.36 -12.42
N ILE A 152 7.02 -9.37 -11.90
CA ILE A 152 7.59 -8.13 -11.38
C ILE A 152 7.22 -7.89 -9.91
N ALA A 153 7.99 -7.04 -9.24
CA ALA A 153 7.69 -6.61 -7.88
C ALA A 153 7.06 -5.21 -7.88
N LEU A 154 6.09 -4.98 -6.99
CA LEU A 154 5.51 -3.66 -6.80
C LEU A 154 6.55 -2.68 -6.23
N PRO A 155 6.66 -1.44 -6.75
CA PRO A 155 7.50 -0.43 -6.12
C PRO A 155 6.97 -0.04 -4.74
N THR A 156 7.82 0.61 -3.94
CA THR A 156 7.37 1.19 -2.67
C THR A 156 6.30 2.25 -2.94
N PRO A 157 5.24 2.38 -2.12
CA PRO A 157 4.24 3.42 -2.33
C PRO A 157 4.88 4.82 -2.45
N PRO A 158 4.57 5.59 -3.51
CA PRO A 158 5.11 6.94 -3.65
C PRO A 158 4.56 7.86 -2.55
N THR A 159 5.14 9.05 -2.42
CA THR A 159 4.65 10.09 -1.49
C THR A 159 4.17 11.33 -2.21
N ARG A 160 3.17 12.03 -1.68
CA ARG A 160 2.71 13.30 -2.24
C ARG A 160 2.26 14.23 -1.12
N THR A 161 2.84 15.43 -1.06
CA THR A 161 2.54 16.40 0.01
C THR A 161 1.05 16.70 0.08
N ASN A 162 0.47 16.59 1.28
CA ASN A 162 -0.97 16.77 1.57
C ASN A 162 -1.90 15.68 1.02
N TYR A 163 -1.38 14.54 0.57
CA TYR A 163 -2.19 13.39 0.13
C TYR A 163 -1.75 12.10 0.84
N ILE A 164 -2.65 11.13 0.88
CA ILE A 164 -2.38 9.74 1.22
C ILE A 164 -2.44 8.93 -0.06
N PHE A 165 -1.48 8.03 -0.26
CA PHE A 165 -1.48 7.07 -1.37
C PHE A 165 -2.63 6.09 -1.16
N ASP A 166 -3.52 5.98 -2.15
CA ASP A 166 -4.73 5.17 -2.07
C ASP A 166 -4.65 3.88 -2.91
N GLY A 167 -3.64 3.79 -3.78
CA GLY A 167 -3.42 2.62 -4.61
C GLY A 167 -2.99 2.98 -6.02
N TRP A 168 -3.05 1.98 -6.89
CA TRP A 168 -2.78 2.09 -8.31
C TRP A 168 -4.07 1.82 -9.09
N ASP A 169 -4.31 2.57 -10.15
CA ASP A 169 -5.44 2.38 -11.07
C ASP A 169 -4.92 2.30 -12.53
N PRO A 170 -5.23 1.21 -13.26
CA PRO A 170 -5.93 0.00 -12.80
C PRO A 170 -5.15 -0.78 -11.71
N GLU A 171 -5.80 -1.76 -11.10
CA GLU A 171 -5.15 -2.66 -10.14
C GLU A 171 -3.98 -3.41 -10.83
N PRO A 172 -2.77 -3.40 -10.25
CA PRO A 172 -1.61 -3.98 -10.91
C PRO A 172 -1.67 -5.49 -11.08
N ILE A 173 -1.39 -5.94 -12.30
CA ILE A 173 -1.06 -7.34 -12.60
C ILE A 173 0.46 -7.44 -12.53
N LEU A 174 0.96 -8.33 -11.67
CA LEU A 174 2.39 -8.46 -11.33
C LEU A 174 3.02 -9.77 -11.80
N HIS A 175 2.21 -10.66 -12.37
CA HIS A 175 2.61 -11.99 -12.81
C HIS A 175 2.30 -12.15 -14.29
N ASP A 176 3.02 -13.04 -14.96
CA ASP A 176 2.79 -13.44 -16.34
C ASP A 176 2.63 -12.22 -17.28
N ILE A 177 3.60 -11.30 -17.25
CA ILE A 177 3.46 -10.04 -18.01
C ILE A 177 3.46 -10.34 -19.52
N THR A 178 2.41 -9.89 -20.21
CA THR A 178 2.16 -10.23 -21.63
C THR A 178 1.91 -8.99 -22.50
N SER A 179 1.99 -7.80 -21.94
CA SER A 179 1.85 -6.53 -22.66
C SER A 179 2.40 -5.37 -21.84
N ASP A 180 2.71 -4.26 -22.50
CA ASP A 180 2.99 -3.00 -21.82
C ASP A 180 1.82 -2.58 -20.93
N ALA A 181 2.13 -2.10 -19.74
CA ALA A 181 1.13 -1.67 -18.77
C ALA A 181 1.50 -0.35 -18.13
N THR A 182 0.51 0.47 -17.83
CA THR A 182 0.68 1.69 -17.05
C THR A 182 -0.34 1.71 -15.92
N TYR A 183 0.16 1.82 -14.69
CA TYR A 183 -0.61 1.92 -13.47
C TYR A 183 -0.41 3.31 -12.86
N THR A 184 -1.50 4.03 -12.62
CA THR A 184 -1.44 5.43 -12.18
C THR A 184 -1.74 5.51 -10.69
N ALA A 185 -0.93 6.22 -9.92
CA ALA A 185 -1.15 6.40 -8.50
C ALA A 185 -2.45 7.19 -8.25
N THR A 186 -3.30 6.66 -7.38
CA THR A 186 -4.48 7.34 -6.85
C THR A 186 -4.16 7.95 -5.48
N TRP A 187 -4.81 9.08 -5.20
CA TRP A 187 -4.46 9.93 -4.07
C TRP A 187 -5.70 10.43 -3.34
N ILE A 188 -5.75 10.24 -2.03
CA ILE A 188 -6.76 10.88 -1.16
C ILE A 188 -6.19 12.18 -0.62
N GLN A 189 -6.84 13.30 -0.93
CA GLN A 189 -6.47 14.60 -0.36
C GLN A 189 -6.69 14.60 1.16
N THR A 190 -5.72 15.14 1.89
CA THR A 190 -5.82 15.36 3.34
C THR A 190 -5.95 16.85 3.65
N TYR A 191 -6.45 17.16 4.83
CA TYR A 191 -6.62 18.50 5.36
C TYR A 191 -5.97 18.63 6.74
N ALA A 192 -5.33 19.76 7.01
CA ALA A 192 -4.74 20.06 8.31
C ALA A 192 -5.81 20.47 9.32
N LEU A 193 -5.76 19.86 10.50
CA LEU A 193 -6.42 20.37 11.70
C LEU A 193 -5.37 21.01 12.58
N THR A 194 -5.52 22.32 12.83
CA THR A 194 -4.66 23.07 13.75
C THR A 194 -5.41 23.38 15.03
N PHE A 195 -4.75 23.20 16.18
CA PHE A 195 -5.41 23.27 17.48
C PHE A 195 -4.95 24.52 18.24
N ASN A 196 -5.91 25.37 18.59
CA ASN A 196 -5.74 26.44 19.55
C ASN A 196 -6.33 25.99 20.90
N PRO A 197 -5.49 25.63 21.88
CA PRO A 197 -5.96 25.07 23.15
C PRO A 197 -6.61 26.12 24.08
N ASN A 198 -6.67 27.41 23.71
CA ASN A 198 -7.32 28.47 24.50
C ASN A 198 -6.93 28.42 26.00
N GLY A 199 -5.63 28.39 26.26
CA GLY A 199 -5.08 28.33 27.62
C GLY A 199 -4.86 26.93 28.19
N GLY A 200 -5.15 25.86 27.45
CA GLY A 200 -4.68 24.51 27.75
C GLY A 200 -3.28 24.21 27.20
N SER A 201 -2.84 22.96 27.39
CA SER A 201 -1.56 22.42 26.90
C SER A 201 -1.50 22.36 25.37
N ALA A 202 -0.28 22.49 24.82
CA ALA A 202 -0.06 22.50 23.38
C ALA A 202 -0.41 21.16 22.74
N VAL A 203 -1.09 21.22 21.59
CA VAL A 203 -1.50 20.05 20.81
C VAL A 203 -0.94 20.20 19.40
N SER A 204 -0.19 19.19 18.94
CA SER A 204 0.37 19.18 17.58
C SER A 204 -0.74 19.12 16.54
N SER A 205 -0.57 19.86 15.44
CA SER A 205 -1.46 19.76 14.28
C SER A 205 -1.40 18.36 13.68
N ILE A 206 -2.54 17.89 13.16
CA ILE A 206 -2.63 16.62 12.44
C ILE A 206 -3.16 16.86 11.02
N ARG A 207 -2.91 15.92 10.11
CA ARG A 207 -3.59 15.87 8.81
C ARG A 207 -4.52 14.67 8.76
N VAL A 208 -5.72 14.89 8.24
CA VAL A 208 -6.79 13.88 8.18
C VAL A 208 -7.44 13.88 6.81
N TYR A 209 -7.99 12.75 6.39
CA TYR A 209 -8.74 12.61 5.14
C TYR A 209 -10.26 12.76 5.40
N PRO A 210 -11.09 12.99 4.37
CA PRO A 210 -12.53 13.29 4.53
C PRO A 210 -13.33 12.29 5.37
N SER A 211 -12.99 11.01 5.30
CA SER A 211 -13.67 9.90 6.01
C SER A 211 -12.98 9.48 7.31
N TYR A 212 -12.16 10.34 7.90
CA TYR A 212 -11.46 10.07 9.15
C TYR A 212 -12.44 9.87 10.32
N THR A 213 -12.32 8.74 11.04
CA THR A 213 -13.22 8.36 12.14
C THR A 213 -12.54 8.21 13.50
N ALA A 214 -11.21 8.26 13.55
CA ALA A 214 -10.49 8.11 14.81
C ALA A 214 -10.63 9.37 15.70
N PRO A 215 -10.46 9.23 17.03
CA PRO A 215 -10.48 10.38 17.94
C PRO A 215 -9.38 11.39 17.60
N ILE A 216 -9.71 12.67 17.62
CA ILE A 216 -8.70 13.74 17.51
C ILE A 216 -8.09 14.04 18.89
N PRO A 217 -6.83 14.50 18.96
CA PRO A 217 -6.18 14.84 20.22
C PRO A 217 -6.97 15.86 21.04
N ILE A 218 -6.93 15.72 22.37
CA ILE A 218 -7.48 16.69 23.32
C ILE A 218 -6.35 17.50 23.96
N SER A 219 -6.69 18.68 24.47
CA SER A 219 -5.81 19.49 25.30
C SER A 219 -6.16 19.28 26.78
N GLU A 220 -5.26 19.64 27.68
CA GLU A 220 -5.49 19.62 29.13
C GLU A 220 -5.30 21.01 29.72
N ARG A 221 -6.13 21.39 30.72
CA ARG A 221 -6.03 22.67 31.41
C ARG A 221 -6.35 22.47 32.90
N GLU A 222 -5.40 22.82 33.76
CA GLU A 222 -5.55 22.67 35.21
C GLU A 222 -6.77 23.45 35.73
N GLY A 223 -7.64 22.78 36.49
CA GLY A 223 -8.86 23.37 37.04
C GLY A 223 -10.01 23.48 36.04
N TYR A 224 -9.95 22.83 34.87
CA TYR A 224 -11.01 22.81 33.86
C TYR A 224 -11.19 21.43 33.24
N TYR A 225 -12.42 21.12 32.82
CA TYR A 225 -12.75 20.02 31.93
C TYR A 225 -12.76 20.49 30.48
N PHE A 226 -12.24 19.67 29.59
CA PHE A 226 -12.34 19.88 28.15
C PHE A 226 -13.77 19.54 27.69
N ASP A 227 -14.50 20.50 27.12
CA ASP A 227 -15.84 20.27 26.56
C ASP A 227 -15.71 19.63 25.16
N LYS A 228 -15.29 20.44 24.17
CA LYS A 228 -15.02 20.00 22.80
C LYS A 228 -14.28 21.08 22.01
N TRP A 229 -13.91 20.72 20.79
CA TRP A 229 -13.35 21.62 19.79
C TRP A 229 -14.45 22.38 19.04
N TYR A 230 -14.22 23.67 18.75
CA TYR A 230 -15.09 24.54 17.95
C TYR A 230 -14.35 25.07 16.72
N ARG A 231 -15.08 25.36 15.64
CA ARG A 231 -14.52 25.87 14.37
C ARG A 231 -14.28 27.38 14.36
N ASP A 232 -14.79 28.09 15.37
CA ASP A 232 -14.66 29.54 15.51
C ASP A 232 -14.15 29.92 16.91
N SER A 233 -13.43 31.04 16.98
CA SER A 233 -12.86 31.55 18.24
C SER A 233 -13.91 32.02 19.25
N ASN A 234 -15.15 32.30 18.82
CA ASN A 234 -16.25 32.68 19.70
C ASN A 234 -16.96 31.46 20.31
N LEU A 235 -16.53 30.24 19.96
CA LEU A 235 -17.02 28.98 20.49
C LEU A 235 -18.53 28.76 20.24
N THR A 236 -18.99 29.09 19.03
CA THR A 236 -20.40 29.01 18.63
C THR A 236 -20.71 27.86 17.66
N LEU A 237 -19.71 27.37 16.92
CA LEU A 237 -19.82 26.32 15.92
C LEU A 237 -19.04 25.08 16.37
N PRO A 238 -19.68 24.07 16.99
CA PRO A 238 -18.99 22.87 17.43
C PRO A 238 -18.41 22.10 16.24
N PHE A 239 -17.20 21.55 16.43
CA PHE A 239 -16.55 20.72 15.42
C PHE A 239 -17.08 19.27 15.46
N SER A 240 -17.20 18.67 14.27
CA SER A 240 -17.46 17.25 14.07
C SER A 240 -16.51 16.71 13.00
N VAL A 241 -15.97 15.51 13.24
CA VAL A 241 -15.05 14.81 12.33
C VAL A 241 -15.71 14.33 11.03
N SER A 242 -17.04 14.27 10.97
CA SER A 242 -17.78 13.72 9.82
C SER A 242 -17.83 14.61 8.57
N SER A 243 -17.19 15.79 8.57
CA SER A 243 -17.27 16.77 7.47
C SER A 243 -16.02 17.63 7.35
N ILE A 244 -14.90 16.99 7.04
CA ILE A 244 -13.61 17.67 6.84
C ILE A 244 -13.36 17.82 5.34
N THR A 245 -13.45 19.05 4.85
CA THR A 245 -13.33 19.38 3.42
C THR A 245 -12.28 20.46 3.14
N ALA A 246 -11.66 21.01 4.19
CA ALA A 246 -10.64 22.04 4.11
C ALA A 246 -9.79 22.05 5.38
N ASP A 247 -8.59 22.63 5.28
CA ASP A 247 -7.74 22.93 6.44
C ASP A 247 -8.55 23.78 7.44
N THR A 248 -8.59 23.36 8.70
CA THR A 248 -9.47 23.91 9.72
C THR A 248 -8.70 24.22 11.01
N ALA A 249 -8.85 25.44 11.52
CA ALA A 249 -8.40 25.79 12.87
C ALA A 249 -9.50 25.48 13.89
N LEU A 250 -9.13 24.83 14.98
CA LEU A 250 -10.01 24.39 16.06
C LEU A 250 -9.67 25.08 17.37
N TYR A 251 -10.69 25.41 18.14
CA TYR A 251 -10.57 26.18 19.39
C TYR A 251 -11.19 25.39 20.55
N ALA A 252 -10.41 25.19 21.61
CA ALA A 252 -10.88 24.45 22.78
C ALA A 252 -11.89 25.28 23.58
N LYS A 253 -12.97 24.64 24.01
CA LYS A 253 -13.86 25.16 25.05
C LYS A 253 -13.63 24.41 26.35
N TRP A 254 -13.63 25.17 27.44
CA TRP A 254 -13.34 24.70 28.78
C TRP A 254 -14.53 24.94 29.70
N ILE A 255 -14.82 23.97 30.55
CA ILE A 255 -15.78 24.08 31.64
C ILE A 255 -14.99 24.10 32.94
N MET A 256 -15.16 25.13 33.77
CA MET A 256 -14.41 25.28 35.01
C MET A 256 -14.73 24.13 35.98
N HIS A 257 -13.69 23.46 36.46
CA HIS A 257 -13.80 22.51 37.58
C HIS A 257 -13.76 23.31 38.87
N LEU A 258 -14.94 23.55 39.44
CA LEU A 258 -15.04 24.01 40.82
C LEU A 258 -14.67 22.81 41.68
N GLY A 259 -13.47 22.82 42.27
CA GLY A 259 -12.90 21.65 42.94
C GLY A 259 -13.83 21.01 43.98
N THR A 260 -13.53 19.78 44.38
CA THR A 260 -14.28 19.07 45.44
C THR A 260 -14.37 19.95 46.68
N PRO A 261 -15.57 20.35 47.14
CA PRO A 261 -15.69 20.96 48.45
C PRO A 261 -15.23 19.94 49.49
N THR A 262 -14.18 20.24 50.24
CA THR A 262 -13.87 19.52 51.48
C THR A 262 -14.92 19.88 52.50
N TYR A 263 -16.01 19.11 52.52
CA TYR A 263 -17.04 19.23 53.52
C TYR A 263 -16.57 18.54 54.81
N ASN A 264 -16.16 19.34 55.80
CA ASN A 264 -15.89 18.85 57.14
C ASN A 264 -17.23 18.58 57.86
N GLY A 265 -17.71 17.34 57.74
CA GLY A 265 -18.57 16.70 58.73
C GLY A 265 -20.07 16.68 58.43
N VAL A 266 -20.52 15.70 57.65
CA VAL A 266 -21.84 15.06 57.78
C VAL A 266 -21.62 13.58 57.53
N GLU A 267 -22.11 12.75 58.45
CA GLU A 267 -22.09 11.28 58.34
C GLU A 267 -23.03 10.80 57.22
N ILE A 268 -22.58 9.82 56.45
CA ILE A 268 -23.27 9.17 55.33
C ILE A 268 -24.41 8.30 55.89
N PRO A 269 -25.65 8.32 55.34
CA PRO A 269 -26.64 7.28 55.63
C PRO A 269 -26.35 6.01 54.80
N GLU A 270 -26.56 4.84 55.43
CA GLU A 270 -26.26 3.52 54.85
C GLU A 270 -26.98 3.21 53.52
N GLN A 271 -26.19 2.66 52.60
CA GLN A 271 -26.45 1.71 51.50
C GLN A 271 -27.81 1.77 50.76
N GLY A 272 -27.80 2.30 49.53
CA GLY A 272 -28.82 1.96 48.51
C GLY A 272 -29.28 3.04 47.51
N GLU A 273 -28.81 4.29 47.60
CA GLU A 273 -29.26 5.40 46.74
C GLU A 273 -28.05 6.08 46.04
N PRO A 274 -28.24 6.69 44.84
CA PRO A 274 -27.15 7.34 44.11
C PRO A 274 -26.55 8.50 44.90
N ASN A 275 -25.22 8.63 44.88
CA ASN A 275 -24.51 9.75 45.51
C ASN A 275 -24.94 11.08 44.88
N VAL A 276 -25.77 11.85 45.59
CA VAL A 276 -26.13 13.23 45.21
C VAL A 276 -25.09 14.17 45.79
N TYR A 277 -24.26 14.76 44.92
CA TYR A 277 -23.33 15.82 45.32
C TYR A 277 -24.07 17.17 45.24
N ILE A 278 -24.40 17.75 46.41
CA ILE A 278 -24.95 19.11 46.52
C ILE A 278 -23.77 20.08 46.67
N PHE A 279 -23.66 21.03 45.74
CA PHE A 279 -22.63 22.08 45.76
C PHE A 279 -23.21 23.36 46.39
N GLU A 280 -22.84 23.69 47.63
CA GLU A 280 -23.05 25.03 48.20
C GLU A 280 -21.78 25.88 48.04
N TYR A 281 -21.93 27.08 47.49
CA TYR A 281 -20.84 28.02 47.25
C TYR A 281 -20.43 28.76 48.54
N PRO A 282 -19.14 28.85 48.90
CA PRO A 282 -18.69 29.78 49.93
C PRO A 282 -18.75 31.22 49.42
N ALA A 283 -19.21 32.12 50.28
CA ALA A 283 -19.60 33.51 50.00
C ALA A 283 -18.49 34.50 49.56
N SER A 284 -17.40 34.03 48.92
CA SER A 284 -16.29 34.89 48.47
C SER A 284 -16.14 35.03 46.96
N THR A 285 -17.08 34.53 46.15
CA THR A 285 -17.17 34.83 44.71
C THR A 285 -18.37 35.75 44.42
N GLY A 286 -18.20 37.07 44.61
CA GLY A 286 -19.10 38.09 44.05
C GLY A 286 -18.68 38.45 42.61
N PRO A 287 -19.58 38.96 41.73
CA PRO A 287 -20.72 39.82 42.08
C PRO A 287 -22.09 39.56 41.40
N LEU A 288 -22.35 38.44 40.71
CA LEU A 288 -23.67 38.25 40.04
C LEU A 288 -24.79 37.63 40.89
N VAL A 289 -24.48 37.03 42.05
CA VAL A 289 -25.47 36.38 42.91
C VAL A 289 -25.73 37.16 44.21
N GLN A 290 -24.77 37.96 44.67
CA GLN A 290 -24.92 38.79 45.89
C GLN A 290 -25.89 39.97 45.73
N GLU A 291 -26.04 40.53 44.52
CA GLU A 291 -27.04 41.59 44.28
C GLU A 291 -28.47 41.05 44.23
N LEU A 292 -28.68 39.78 43.87
CA LEU A 292 -30.01 39.15 43.87
C LEU A 292 -30.44 38.69 45.28
N LEU A 293 -29.51 38.46 46.21
CA LEU A 293 -29.79 38.02 47.59
C LEU A 293 -29.91 39.18 48.61
N GLN A 294 -29.54 40.41 48.26
CA GLN A 294 -29.62 41.57 49.19
C GLN A 294 -30.97 42.32 49.19
N ALA A 295 -32.02 41.74 48.61
CA ALA A 295 -33.39 42.24 48.76
C ALA A 295 -34.22 41.35 49.69
N GLY A 296 -33.73 41.16 50.92
CA GLY A 296 -34.54 40.79 52.08
C GLY A 296 -35.00 39.34 52.16
N SER A 297 -34.23 38.49 52.83
CA SER A 297 -34.81 37.40 53.62
C SER A 297 -33.99 37.12 54.89
N PRO A 298 -34.62 36.89 56.06
CA PRO A 298 -33.93 36.60 57.31
C PRO A 298 -33.35 35.16 57.32
N PRO A 299 -32.51 34.80 58.31
CA PRO A 299 -31.71 33.56 58.36
C PRO A 299 -32.46 32.22 58.40
N ASN A 300 -33.78 32.19 58.25
CA ASN A 300 -34.63 31.00 58.40
C ASN A 300 -35.58 30.78 57.20
N HIS A 301 -35.16 31.13 55.97
CA HIS A 301 -35.94 30.85 54.77
C HIS A 301 -35.47 29.51 54.16
N GLU A 302 -36.39 28.56 53.99
CA GLU A 302 -36.11 27.28 53.31
C GLU A 302 -36.25 27.46 51.79
N PHE A 303 -35.18 27.18 51.05
CA PHE A 303 -35.22 27.06 49.59
C PHE A 303 -35.57 25.62 49.19
N THR A 304 -36.38 25.45 48.15
CA THR A 304 -36.69 24.14 47.58
C THR A 304 -35.93 23.95 46.28
N TYR A 305 -35.20 22.83 46.15
CA TYR A 305 -34.42 22.50 44.96
C TYR A 305 -35.16 21.44 44.14
N MET A 306 -35.51 21.77 42.90
CA MET A 306 -36.17 20.86 41.97
C MET A 306 -35.14 20.34 40.97
N VAL A 307 -34.80 19.06 41.09
CA VAL A 307 -33.85 18.39 40.18
C VAL A 307 -34.58 18.01 38.89
N GLY A 308 -34.04 18.43 37.75
CA GLY A 308 -34.53 18.07 36.43
C GLY A 308 -34.33 16.59 36.11
N ALA A 309 -34.86 16.15 34.97
CA ALA A 309 -34.69 14.77 34.51
C ALA A 309 -33.20 14.42 34.38
N LEU A 310 -32.83 13.22 34.83
CA LEU A 310 -31.46 12.74 34.72
C LEU A 310 -31.10 12.53 33.23
N PRO A 311 -29.91 12.97 32.80
CA PRO A 311 -29.43 12.84 31.43
C PRO A 311 -29.09 11.38 31.09
N ASP A 312 -29.13 11.06 29.79
CA ASP A 312 -28.54 9.81 29.29
C ASP A 312 -27.02 9.86 29.50
N MET A 313 -26.49 8.86 30.20
CA MET A 313 -25.10 8.78 30.62
C MET A 313 -24.23 7.96 29.65
N SER A 314 -24.74 7.58 28.47
CA SER A 314 -24.01 6.75 27.48
C SER A 314 -22.69 7.37 27.00
N SER A 315 -22.54 8.69 27.09
CA SER A 315 -21.31 9.44 26.77
C SER A 315 -20.28 9.49 27.92
N GLY A 316 -20.58 8.86 29.06
CA GLY A 316 -19.77 8.95 30.28
C GLY A 316 -20.00 10.21 31.12
N TYR A 317 -20.76 11.17 30.59
CA TYR A 317 -21.13 12.43 31.24
C TYR A 317 -22.57 12.81 30.89
N GLY A 318 -23.23 13.58 31.77
CA GLY A 318 -24.54 14.14 31.52
C GLY A 318 -24.80 15.43 32.31
N GLU A 319 -25.71 16.28 31.83
CA GLU A 319 -26.09 17.53 32.48
C GLU A 319 -27.45 17.43 33.21
N VAL A 320 -27.52 17.94 34.44
CA VAL A 320 -28.76 18.05 35.23
C VAL A 320 -28.98 19.51 35.60
N GLY A 321 -30.12 20.06 35.22
CA GLY A 321 -30.57 21.36 35.70
C GLY A 321 -31.25 21.23 37.07
N ILE A 322 -30.83 22.03 38.05
CA ILE A 322 -31.51 22.17 39.33
C ILE A 322 -32.15 23.55 39.35
N THR A 323 -33.46 23.60 39.50
CA THR A 323 -34.19 24.87 39.68
C THR A 323 -34.24 25.21 41.17
N VAL A 324 -33.90 26.44 41.52
CA VAL A 324 -33.95 26.95 42.89
C VAL A 324 -35.26 27.72 43.06
N MET A 325 -36.06 27.30 44.03
CA MET A 325 -37.35 27.88 44.34
C MET A 325 -37.32 28.54 45.73
N ASP A 326 -37.93 29.70 45.84
CA ASP A 326 -38.29 30.35 47.11
C ASP A 326 -39.82 30.34 47.25
N GLY A 327 -40.35 29.41 48.04
CA GLY A 327 -41.77 29.02 47.98
C GLY A 327 -42.16 28.53 46.58
N ASP A 328 -43.17 29.17 45.97
CA ASP A 328 -43.63 28.86 44.60
C ASP A 328 -42.89 29.66 43.50
N GLN A 329 -41.93 30.51 43.87
CA GLN A 329 -41.21 31.36 42.91
C GLN A 329 -39.91 30.72 42.47
N ASN A 330 -39.73 30.56 41.16
CA ASN A 330 -38.43 30.21 40.57
C ASN A 330 -37.50 31.42 40.63
N ILE A 331 -36.42 31.28 41.40
CA ILE A 331 -35.44 32.35 41.64
C ILE A 331 -34.09 32.09 40.97
N GLY A 332 -33.90 30.92 40.36
CA GLY A 332 -32.65 30.61 39.67
C GLY A 332 -32.52 29.17 39.20
N ALA A 333 -31.45 28.89 38.46
CA ALA A 333 -31.10 27.54 38.04
C ALA A 333 -29.60 27.30 38.20
N ILE A 334 -29.24 26.08 38.62
CA ILE A 334 -27.89 25.56 38.77
C ILE A 334 -27.73 24.44 37.75
N LEU A 335 -26.65 24.46 36.96
CA LEU A 335 -26.32 23.36 36.06
C LEU A 335 -25.28 22.46 36.73
N VAL A 336 -25.58 21.17 36.85
CA VAL A 336 -24.70 20.15 37.44
C VAL A 336 -24.27 19.18 36.35
N ILE A 337 -22.98 18.91 36.26
CA ILE A 337 -22.45 17.90 35.33
C ILE A 337 -22.17 16.63 36.13
N LEU A 338 -22.83 15.56 35.75
CA LEU A 338 -22.63 14.21 36.28
C LEU A 338 -21.59 13.49 35.42
N GLN A 339 -20.76 12.69 36.07
CA GLN A 339 -19.84 11.76 35.41
C GLN A 339 -20.18 10.33 35.84
N ALA A 340 -20.25 9.41 34.89
CA ALA A 340 -20.38 7.99 35.18
C ALA A 340 -19.05 7.48 35.76
N VAL A 341 -19.09 6.95 36.99
CA VAL A 341 -17.94 6.29 37.61
C VAL A 341 -18.13 4.79 37.42
N THR A 342 -17.22 4.14 36.71
CA THR A 342 -17.16 2.67 36.65
C THR A 342 -16.47 2.16 37.89
N GLU A 343 -17.18 1.43 38.76
CA GLU A 343 -16.54 0.52 39.73
C GLU A 343 -16.08 -0.77 39.04
#